data_AF-A0A440K969-F1
#
_entry.id   AF-A0A440K969-F1
#
_cell.length_a   1.000
_cell.length_b   1.000
_cell.length_c   1.000
_cell.angle_alpha   90.00
_cell.angle_beta   90.00
_cell.angle_gamma   90.00
#
_symmetry.space_group_name_H-M   'P 1'
#
loop_
_entity.id
_entity.type
_entity.pdbx_description
1 polymer ?
#
loop_
_entity_poly.entity_id
_entity_poly.type
_entity_poly.pdbx_seq_one_letter_code
_entity_poly.pdbx_strand_id
1 'polypeptide(L)'
;MSAKRKASAVNGQTEREQWEEQQFLNGFRQVKEHKSDIAGTTGEMAGIYDRLKKLGFTKGDVKWAQELDEKDATEVIATMARRLRIARMFGHGVARQIEMFDADRTPADERAYGEGLAAGKLRKDAANPYGADSPQGQAWQRGMNNGTEFINKDLASQFEPSGDELIKGSEDPEFAGEEDLEAAE
;
A
#
# COMPACT_ATOMS: atom_id res chain seq x y z
N MET A 1 -52.39 62.44 3.98
CA MET A 1 -51.28 62.12 3.04
C MET A 1 -49.97 62.63 3.66
N SER A 2 -48.77 62.11 3.43
CA SER A 2 -48.37 61.08 2.45
C SER A 2 -47.18 60.20 2.91
N ALA A 3 -47.00 59.07 2.22
CA ALA A 3 -45.76 58.32 1.97
C ALA A 3 -44.63 58.27 3.04
N LYS A 4 -44.79 57.31 3.97
CA LYS A 4 -43.82 56.21 4.24
C LYS A 4 -42.50 56.25 3.42
N ARG A 5 -41.34 56.37 4.08
CA ARG A 5 -40.04 55.91 3.54
C ARG A 5 -39.41 54.89 4.51
N LYS A 6 -39.65 53.60 4.27
CA LYS A 6 -38.77 52.55 4.79
C LYS A 6 -37.47 52.61 3.97
N ALA A 7 -36.44 53.30 4.47
CA ALA A 7 -35.10 53.17 3.92
C ALA A 7 -34.58 51.78 4.30
N SER A 8 -34.27 50.98 3.28
CA SER A 8 -33.86 49.58 3.42
C SER A 8 -32.51 49.45 4.10
N ALA A 9 -32.49 48.99 5.36
CA ALA A 9 -31.29 48.46 5.99
C ALA A 9 -31.01 47.04 5.43
N VAL A 10 -30.42 46.98 4.23
CA VAL A 10 -29.79 45.75 3.72
C VAL A 10 -28.41 45.65 4.33
N ASN A 11 -28.05 44.46 4.83
CA ASN A 11 -26.73 44.19 5.40
C ASN A 11 -25.63 44.44 4.35
N GLY A 12 -24.87 45.51 4.54
CA GLY A 12 -23.55 45.63 3.96
C GLY A 12 -22.53 45.03 4.92
N GLN A 13 -22.32 43.70 4.86
CA GLN A 13 -21.10 43.10 5.43
C GLN A 13 -19.91 43.81 4.79
N THR A 14 -18.95 44.23 5.61
CA THR A 14 -17.71 44.85 5.14
C THR A 14 -16.95 43.91 4.20
N GLU A 15 -16.10 44.46 3.32
CA GLU A 15 -15.25 43.65 2.43
C GLU A 15 -14.39 42.64 3.22
N ARG A 16 -14.02 42.98 4.46
CA ARG A 16 -13.34 42.10 5.40
C ARG A 16 -14.22 40.94 5.87
N GLU A 17 -15.45 41.20 6.33
CA GLU A 17 -16.38 40.14 6.74
C GLU A 17 -16.71 39.21 5.56
N GLN A 18 -16.89 39.76 4.36
CA GLN A 18 -17.09 38.98 3.13
C GLN A 18 -15.86 38.11 2.77
N TRP A 19 -14.64 38.61 3.00
CA TRP A 19 -13.42 37.83 2.80
C TRP A 19 -13.26 36.74 3.87
N GLU A 20 -13.51 37.05 5.14
CA GLU A 20 -13.44 36.10 6.26
C GLU A 20 -14.47 34.97 6.09
N GLU A 21 -15.69 35.29 5.64
CA GLU A 21 -16.72 34.29 5.28
C GLU A 21 -16.27 33.42 4.10
N GLN A 22 -15.67 33.99 3.05
CA GLN A 22 -15.13 33.23 1.93
C GLN A 22 -13.99 32.28 2.35
N GLN A 23 -13.08 32.71 3.25
CA GLN A 23 -12.05 31.82 3.78
C GLN A 23 -12.66 30.69 4.61
N PHE A 24 -13.63 31.00 5.48
CA PHE A 24 -14.32 30.00 6.29
C PHE A 24 -15.06 28.96 5.44
N LEU A 25 -15.82 29.38 4.42
CA LEU A 25 -16.57 28.47 3.54
C LEU A 25 -15.63 27.60 2.68
N ASN A 26 -14.51 28.13 2.22
CA ASN A 26 -13.50 27.34 1.50
C ASN A 26 -12.82 26.31 2.43
N GLY A 27 -12.40 26.71 3.63
CA GLY A 27 -11.83 25.79 4.62
C GLY A 27 -12.82 24.72 5.08
N PHE A 28 -14.10 25.09 5.28
CA PHE A 28 -15.16 24.13 5.62
C PHE A 28 -15.39 23.11 4.50
N ARG A 29 -15.31 23.51 3.22
CA ARG A 29 -15.37 22.58 2.08
C ARG A 29 -14.22 21.57 2.16
N GLN A 30 -12.98 22.03 2.29
CA GLN A 30 -11.78 21.18 2.39
C GLN A 30 -11.87 20.21 3.58
N VAL A 31 -12.34 20.67 4.75
CA VAL A 31 -12.54 19.82 5.94
C VAL A 31 -13.66 18.79 5.73
N LYS A 32 -14.70 19.11 4.95
CA LYS A 32 -15.75 18.14 4.58
C LYS A 32 -15.24 17.11 3.58
N GLU A 33 -14.46 17.54 2.61
CA GLU A 33 -13.80 16.73 1.58
C GLU A 33 -12.88 15.69 2.24
N HIS A 34 -11.90 16.12 3.03
CA HIS A 34 -11.00 15.23 3.77
C HIS A 34 -11.71 14.32 4.79
N LYS A 35 -12.85 14.72 5.35
CA LYS A 35 -13.68 13.82 6.18
C LYS A 35 -14.36 12.73 5.36
N SER A 36 -14.72 13.01 4.10
CA SER A 36 -15.23 12.01 3.16
C SER A 36 -14.11 11.04 2.77
N ASP A 37 -12.92 11.56 2.46
CA ASP A 37 -11.74 10.76 2.12
C ASP A 37 -11.38 9.78 3.26
N ILE A 38 -11.26 10.30 4.49
CA ILE A 38 -11.00 9.51 5.70
C ILE A 38 -12.07 8.42 5.90
N ALA A 39 -13.34 8.73 5.65
CA ALA A 39 -14.43 7.75 5.79
C ALA A 39 -14.32 6.62 4.76
N GLY A 40 -14.01 6.96 3.49
CA GLY A 40 -13.75 6.00 2.42
C GLY A 40 -12.57 5.08 2.73
N THR A 41 -11.39 5.67 2.98
CA THR A 41 -10.16 4.92 3.30
C THR A 41 -10.32 4.08 4.57
N THR A 42 -11.09 4.53 5.57
CA THR A 42 -11.38 3.72 6.78
C THR A 42 -12.24 2.49 6.44
N GLY A 43 -13.18 2.61 5.51
CA GLY A 43 -13.97 1.47 5.00
C GLY A 43 -13.11 0.46 4.24
N GLU A 44 -12.22 0.96 3.37
CA GLU A 44 -11.26 0.12 2.63
C GLU A 44 -10.30 -0.62 3.57
N MET A 45 -9.73 0.09 4.56
CA MET A 45 -8.92 -0.51 5.62
C MET A 45 -9.69 -1.59 6.39
N ALA A 46 -10.96 -1.37 6.74
CA ALA A 46 -11.77 -2.39 7.40
C ALA A 46 -11.91 -3.65 6.52
N GLY A 47 -12.17 -3.48 5.22
CA GLY A 47 -12.20 -4.57 4.25
C GLY A 47 -10.86 -5.30 4.09
N ILE A 48 -9.72 -4.61 4.21
CA ILE A 48 -8.37 -5.22 4.24
C ILE A 48 -8.19 -6.05 5.51
N TYR A 49 -8.50 -5.48 6.68
CA TYR A 49 -8.41 -6.19 7.96
C TYR A 49 -9.28 -7.46 8.00
N ASP A 50 -10.49 -7.43 7.43
CA ASP A 50 -11.35 -8.63 7.38
C ASP A 50 -10.88 -9.68 6.36
N ARG A 51 -10.09 -9.31 5.34
CA ARG A 51 -9.35 -10.29 4.51
C ARG A 51 -8.22 -10.93 5.30
N LEU A 52 -7.38 -10.14 5.96
CA LEU A 52 -6.27 -10.64 6.79
C LEU A 52 -6.75 -11.52 7.96
N LYS A 53 -7.88 -11.17 8.57
CA LYS A 53 -8.54 -11.96 9.63
C LYS A 53 -8.99 -13.34 9.19
N LYS A 54 -9.42 -13.50 7.92
CA LYS A 54 -9.76 -14.82 7.35
C LYS A 54 -8.52 -15.71 7.16
N LEU A 55 -7.34 -15.11 7.07
CA LEU A 55 -6.04 -15.80 7.02
C LEU A 55 -5.43 -16.02 8.43
N GLY A 56 -6.13 -15.63 9.50
CA GLY A 56 -5.70 -15.79 10.89
C GLY A 56 -4.96 -14.59 11.50
N PHE A 57 -4.62 -13.57 10.73
CA PHE A 57 -3.90 -12.38 11.23
C PHE A 57 -4.84 -11.40 11.95
N THR A 58 -4.39 -10.82 13.05
CA THR A 58 -5.14 -9.83 13.83
C THR A 58 -4.71 -8.39 13.49
N LYS A 59 -5.52 -7.41 13.93
CA LYS A 59 -5.11 -5.99 13.90
C LYS A 59 -3.85 -5.70 14.75
N GLY A 60 -3.56 -6.55 15.74
CA GLY A 60 -2.34 -6.45 16.55
C GLY A 60 -1.10 -6.84 15.75
N ASP A 61 -1.20 -7.85 14.90
CA ASP A 61 -0.08 -8.33 14.06
C ASP A 61 0.25 -7.31 12.96
N VAL A 62 -0.77 -6.70 12.35
CA VAL A 62 -0.58 -5.60 11.38
C VAL A 62 0.08 -4.39 12.04
N LYS A 63 -0.37 -4.00 13.25
CA LYS A 63 0.30 -2.92 14.00
C LYS A 63 1.75 -3.29 14.34
N TRP A 64 2.02 -4.54 14.71
CA TRP A 64 3.38 -4.98 14.99
C TRP A 64 4.24 -4.97 13.72
N ALA A 65 3.69 -5.33 12.56
CA ALA A 65 4.38 -5.20 11.27
C ALA A 65 4.70 -3.74 10.92
N GLN A 66 3.82 -2.78 11.24
CA GLN A 66 4.12 -1.34 11.13
C GLN A 66 5.25 -0.92 12.06
N GLU A 67 5.23 -1.35 13.33
CA GLU A 67 6.34 -1.10 14.27
C GLU A 67 7.67 -1.77 13.84
N LEU A 68 7.65 -2.81 13.02
CA LEU A 68 8.83 -3.44 12.41
C LEU A 68 9.31 -2.72 11.13
N ASP A 69 8.44 -1.96 10.47
CA ASP A 69 8.79 -1.21 9.25
C ASP A 69 9.38 0.17 9.55
N GLU A 70 8.97 0.76 10.69
CA GLU A 70 9.42 2.07 11.19
C GLU A 70 10.74 2.02 11.97
N LYS A 71 11.06 0.91 12.65
CA LYS A 71 12.12 0.83 13.68
C LYS A 71 13.32 0.00 13.24
N ASP A 72 14.50 0.34 13.75
CA ASP A 72 15.69 -0.48 13.53
C ASP A 72 15.63 -1.81 14.32
N ALA A 73 16.45 -2.78 13.91
CA ALA A 73 16.52 -4.08 14.56
C ALA A 73 16.95 -3.98 16.05
N THR A 74 17.75 -2.98 16.41
CA THR A 74 18.23 -2.74 17.77
C THR A 74 17.09 -2.37 18.71
N GLU A 75 16.20 -1.46 18.31
CA GLU A 75 15.01 -1.06 19.05
C GLU A 75 14.00 -2.20 19.18
N VAL A 76 13.83 -2.99 18.12
CA VAL A 76 12.98 -4.19 18.12
C VAL A 76 13.51 -5.23 19.11
N ILE A 77 14.81 -5.55 19.05
CA ILE A 77 15.47 -6.48 19.98
C ILE A 77 15.37 -5.96 21.42
N ALA A 78 15.66 -4.68 21.67
CA ALA A 78 15.54 -4.08 23.00
C ALA A 78 14.09 -4.12 23.52
N THR A 79 13.11 -3.95 22.65
CA THR A 79 11.68 -4.07 22.99
C THR A 79 11.29 -5.50 23.33
N MET A 80 11.78 -6.49 22.58
CA MET A 80 11.54 -7.90 22.88
C MET A 80 12.25 -8.34 24.17
N ALA A 81 13.50 -7.92 24.40
CA ALA A 81 14.22 -8.16 25.66
C ALA A 81 13.48 -7.58 26.87
N ARG A 82 12.91 -6.37 26.75
CA ARG A 82 12.02 -5.78 27.78
C ARG A 82 10.76 -6.63 28.01
N ARG A 83 10.07 -7.06 26.93
CA ARG A 83 8.88 -7.93 27.01
C ARG A 83 9.20 -9.27 27.69
N LEU A 84 10.34 -9.90 27.38
CA LEU A 84 10.77 -11.15 28.01
C LEU A 84 11.18 -10.97 29.47
N ARG A 85 11.85 -9.86 29.83
CA ARG A 85 12.14 -9.52 31.24
C ARG A 85 10.86 -9.37 32.06
N ILE A 86 9.82 -8.74 31.50
CA ILE A 86 8.50 -8.64 32.13
C ILE A 86 7.86 -10.04 32.24
N ALA A 87 7.85 -10.83 31.17
CA ALA A 87 7.32 -12.19 31.21
C ALA A 87 7.98 -13.07 32.29
N ARG A 88 9.29 -12.89 32.52
CA ARG A 88 10.05 -13.54 33.61
C ARG A 88 9.58 -13.11 35.00
N MET A 89 9.26 -11.82 35.21
CA MET A 89 8.71 -11.31 36.46
C MET A 89 7.31 -11.89 36.75
N PHE A 90 6.50 -12.13 35.71
CA PHE A 90 5.23 -12.85 35.80
C PHE A 90 5.38 -14.39 35.78
N GLY A 91 6.60 -14.92 35.90
CA GLY A 91 6.89 -16.35 36.04
C GLY A 91 6.89 -17.18 34.75
N HIS A 92 6.56 -16.59 33.59
CA HIS A 92 6.46 -17.31 32.32
C HIS A 92 7.81 -17.88 31.85
N GLY A 93 7.81 -19.14 31.40
CA GLY A 93 9.01 -19.87 30.98
C GLY A 93 9.65 -19.39 29.67
N VAL A 94 8.91 -18.68 28.80
CA VAL A 94 9.37 -18.21 27.48
C VAL A 94 10.69 -17.45 27.54
N ALA A 95 10.89 -16.65 28.59
CA ALA A 95 12.09 -15.85 28.77
C ALA A 95 13.35 -16.68 29.07
N ARG A 96 13.23 -17.97 29.41
CA ARG A 96 14.37 -18.91 29.59
C ARG A 96 14.65 -19.75 28.34
N GLN A 97 13.66 -19.87 27.44
CA GLN A 97 13.80 -20.64 26.20
C GLN A 97 14.50 -19.83 25.10
N ILE A 98 14.33 -18.51 25.09
CA ILE A 98 14.92 -17.63 24.06
C ILE A 98 16.40 -17.33 24.34
N GLU A 99 16.83 -17.28 25.61
CA GLU A 99 18.26 -17.17 26.02
C GLU A 99 19.13 -18.34 25.53
N MET A 100 18.55 -19.40 24.97
CA MET A 100 19.29 -20.51 24.34
C MET A 100 19.72 -20.23 22.90
N PHE A 101 19.23 -19.14 22.28
CA PHE A 101 19.46 -18.77 20.88
C PHE A 101 20.23 -17.44 20.75
N ASP A 102 21.13 -17.17 21.71
CA ASP A 102 21.63 -15.85 22.11
C ASP A 102 22.51 -15.08 21.09
N ALA A 103 22.62 -15.55 19.84
CA ALA A 103 23.29 -14.83 18.76
C ALA A 103 22.74 -15.25 17.38
N ASP A 104 22.31 -14.28 16.57
CA ASP A 104 22.18 -14.48 15.13
C ASP A 104 23.58 -14.72 14.53
N ARG A 105 23.78 -15.90 13.95
CA ARG A 105 25.02 -16.31 13.29
C ARG A 105 24.90 -16.34 11.77
N THR A 106 23.80 -15.81 11.22
CA THR A 106 23.59 -15.71 9.77
C THR A 106 24.77 -14.96 9.11
N PRO A 107 25.39 -15.53 8.06
CA PRO A 107 26.42 -14.86 7.26
C PRO A 107 25.98 -13.48 6.78
N ALA A 108 26.93 -12.56 6.60
CA ALA A 108 26.62 -11.16 6.27
C ALA A 108 25.95 -11.00 4.89
N ASP A 109 26.24 -11.88 3.94
CA ASP A 109 25.63 -11.97 2.63
C ASP A 109 24.26 -12.68 2.66
N GLU A 110 24.09 -13.73 3.46
CA GLU A 110 22.76 -14.31 3.72
C GLU A 110 21.81 -13.31 4.39
N ARG A 111 22.30 -12.51 5.35
CA ARG A 111 21.53 -11.45 6.00
C ARG A 111 21.15 -10.36 5.00
N ALA A 112 22.11 -9.88 4.20
CA ALA A 112 21.86 -8.91 3.14
C ALA A 112 20.83 -9.41 2.12
N TYR A 113 20.88 -10.69 1.73
CA TYR A 113 19.85 -11.32 0.90
C TYR A 113 18.47 -11.32 1.57
N GLY A 114 18.39 -11.63 2.87
CA GLY A 114 17.15 -11.58 3.65
C GLY A 114 16.54 -10.17 3.73
N GLU A 115 17.37 -9.15 3.95
CA GLU A 115 16.98 -7.74 3.96
C GLU A 115 16.44 -7.29 2.59
N GLY A 116 17.13 -7.62 1.51
CA GLY A 116 16.66 -7.35 0.15
C GLY A 116 15.36 -8.09 -0.17
N LEU A 117 15.24 -9.36 0.24
CA LEU A 117 14.03 -10.17 0.06
C LEU A 117 12.83 -9.57 0.80
N ALA A 118 13.04 -8.97 1.97
CA ALA A 118 12.00 -8.22 2.68
C ALA A 118 11.64 -6.92 1.94
N ALA A 119 12.63 -6.12 1.53
CA ALA A 119 12.40 -4.87 0.79
C ALA A 119 11.60 -5.09 -0.51
N GLY A 120 11.94 -6.11 -1.29
CA GLY A 120 11.22 -6.48 -2.52
C GLY A 120 9.79 -6.96 -2.25
N LYS A 121 9.58 -7.73 -1.18
CA LYS A 121 8.24 -8.18 -0.75
C LYS A 121 7.36 -7.05 -0.21
N LEU A 122 7.96 -5.98 0.28
CA LEU A 122 7.27 -4.78 0.76
C LEU A 122 7.13 -3.69 -0.32
N ARG A 123 7.54 -3.96 -1.56
CA ARG A 123 7.58 -2.99 -2.68
C ARG A 123 8.31 -1.68 -2.33
N LYS A 124 9.37 -1.74 -1.51
CA LYS A 124 10.22 -0.58 -1.18
C LYS A 124 11.08 -0.16 -2.38
N ASP A 125 11.64 1.05 -2.33
CA ASP A 125 12.63 1.50 -3.31
C ASP A 125 13.87 0.59 -3.34
N ALA A 126 14.48 0.44 -4.52
CA ALA A 126 15.66 -0.40 -4.74
C ALA A 126 16.97 0.25 -4.21
N ALA A 127 16.92 0.89 -3.05
CA ALA A 127 18.05 1.57 -2.41
C ALA A 127 18.92 0.56 -1.63
N ASN A 128 19.87 -0.07 -2.34
CA ASN A 128 20.81 -1.02 -1.75
C ASN A 128 21.73 -0.32 -0.73
N PRO A 129 21.74 -0.73 0.56
CA PRO A 129 22.56 -0.09 1.59
C PRO A 129 24.03 -0.53 1.55
N TYR A 130 24.37 -1.54 0.74
CA TYR A 130 25.72 -2.05 0.56
C TYR A 130 26.32 -1.57 -0.77
N GLY A 131 27.64 -1.48 -0.85
CA GLY A 131 28.33 -1.16 -2.12
C GLY A 131 28.03 -2.21 -3.19
N ALA A 132 27.64 -1.79 -4.40
CA ALA A 132 27.12 -2.67 -5.45
C ALA A 132 28.05 -3.84 -5.83
N ASP A 133 29.36 -3.59 -5.85
CA ASP A 133 30.38 -4.60 -6.18
C ASP A 133 30.68 -5.58 -5.03
N SER A 134 30.16 -5.34 -3.82
CA SER A 134 30.36 -6.23 -2.67
C SER A 134 29.49 -7.48 -2.73
N PRO A 135 29.94 -8.62 -2.16
CA PRO A 135 29.12 -9.83 -2.06
C PRO A 135 27.76 -9.58 -1.38
N GLN A 136 27.74 -8.69 -0.37
CA GLN A 136 26.53 -8.27 0.34
C GLN A 136 25.59 -7.45 -0.56
N GLY A 137 26.11 -6.50 -1.33
CA GLY A 137 25.32 -5.71 -2.29
C GLY A 137 24.72 -6.58 -3.39
N GLN A 138 25.50 -7.51 -3.93
CA GLN A 138 24.99 -8.49 -4.90
C GLN A 138 23.95 -9.43 -4.27
N ALA A 139 24.13 -9.86 -3.02
CA ALA A 139 23.18 -10.69 -2.30
C ALA A 139 21.86 -9.95 -2.02
N TRP A 140 21.94 -8.71 -1.55
CA TRP A 140 20.78 -7.83 -1.35
C TRP A 140 20.01 -7.63 -2.64
N GLN A 141 20.69 -7.37 -3.77
CA GLN A 141 20.00 -7.19 -5.05
C GLN A 141 19.31 -8.47 -5.54
N ARG A 142 19.92 -9.65 -5.34
CA ARG A 142 19.25 -10.95 -5.59
C ARG A 142 18.01 -11.10 -4.72
N GLY A 143 18.08 -10.72 -3.45
CA GLY A 143 16.94 -10.70 -2.53
C GLY A 143 15.81 -9.79 -3.04
N MET A 144 16.15 -8.54 -3.36
CA MET A 144 15.23 -7.52 -3.86
C MET A 144 14.47 -7.98 -5.11
N ASN A 145 15.20 -8.57 -6.06
CA ASN A 145 14.62 -9.10 -7.29
C ASN A 145 13.66 -10.28 -7.00
N ASN A 146 14.10 -11.25 -6.20
CA ASN A 146 13.29 -12.42 -5.82
C ASN A 146 12.03 -12.02 -5.01
N GLY A 147 12.11 -11.00 -4.16
CA GLY A 147 10.99 -10.48 -3.39
C GLY A 147 9.96 -9.76 -4.26
N THR A 148 10.44 -8.98 -5.22
CA THR A 148 9.62 -8.31 -6.23
C THR A 148 8.93 -9.33 -7.15
N GLU A 149 9.63 -10.37 -7.58
CA GLU A 149 9.06 -11.47 -8.37
C GLU A 149 7.96 -12.22 -7.62
N PHE A 150 8.19 -12.54 -6.34
CA PHE A 150 7.20 -13.19 -5.47
C PHE A 150 5.88 -12.40 -5.39
N ILE A 151 5.95 -11.08 -5.20
CA ILE A 151 4.76 -10.22 -5.13
C ILE A 151 4.13 -9.95 -6.50
N ASN A 152 4.91 -9.93 -7.59
CA ASN A 152 4.37 -9.77 -8.93
C ASN A 152 3.63 -11.03 -9.43
N LYS A 153 3.85 -12.21 -8.84
CA LYS A 153 3.03 -13.41 -9.12
C LYS A 153 1.61 -13.30 -8.58
N ASP A 154 1.43 -12.72 -7.39
CA ASP A 154 0.11 -12.39 -6.84
C ASP A 154 -0.64 -11.39 -7.76
N LEU A 155 0.07 -10.39 -8.29
CA LEU A 155 -0.48 -9.45 -9.27
C LEU A 155 -0.83 -10.14 -10.60
N ALA A 156 0.04 -11.02 -11.13
CA ALA A 156 -0.21 -11.73 -12.39
C ALA A 156 -1.45 -12.64 -12.32
N SER A 157 -1.67 -13.33 -11.20
CA SER A 157 -2.84 -14.19 -10.99
C SER A 157 -4.20 -13.43 -10.95
N GLN A 158 -4.16 -12.09 -10.86
CA GLN A 158 -5.35 -11.23 -10.97
C GLN A 158 -5.64 -10.79 -12.42
N PHE A 159 -4.72 -11.07 -13.36
CA PHE A 159 -4.83 -10.73 -14.78
C PHE A 159 -4.84 -11.93 -15.73
N GLU A 160 -4.58 -13.15 -15.24
CA GLU A 160 -4.88 -14.36 -16.02
C GLU A 160 -6.41 -14.48 -16.20
N PRO A 161 -6.94 -14.41 -17.44
CA PRO A 161 -8.35 -14.63 -17.67
C PRO A 161 -8.70 -16.10 -17.38
N SER A 162 -9.88 -16.36 -16.82
CA SER A 162 -10.44 -17.71 -16.71
C SER A 162 -10.73 -18.27 -18.12
N GLY A 163 -9.72 -18.86 -18.74
CA GLY A 163 -9.69 -19.16 -20.17
C GLY A 163 -10.52 -20.36 -20.59
N ASP A 164 -11.84 -20.18 -20.72
CA ASP A 164 -12.71 -21.11 -21.47
C ASP A 164 -13.87 -20.42 -22.23
N GLU A 165 -13.66 -19.18 -22.70
CA GLU A 165 -14.41 -18.63 -23.85
C GLU A 165 -13.43 -18.17 -24.93
N LEU A 166 -12.77 -19.15 -25.56
CA LEU A 166 -12.04 -18.91 -26.80
C LEU A 166 -13.06 -18.59 -27.90
N ILE A 167 -13.20 -17.30 -28.25
CA ILE A 167 -14.10 -16.84 -29.31
C ILE A 167 -13.66 -17.47 -30.64
N LYS A 168 -14.33 -18.58 -31.00
CA LYS A 168 -14.26 -19.15 -32.34
C LYS A 168 -14.98 -18.18 -33.29
N GLY A 169 -14.21 -17.50 -34.13
CA GLY A 169 -14.77 -16.80 -35.29
C GLY A 169 -15.57 -17.81 -36.11
N SER A 170 -16.84 -17.47 -36.39
CA SER A 170 -17.74 -18.31 -37.18
C SER A 170 -17.29 -18.39 -38.63
N GLU A 171 -17.33 -19.59 -39.19
CA GLU A 171 -17.01 -19.87 -40.59
C GLU A 171 -18.10 -19.30 -41.52
N ASP A 172 -17.65 -18.49 -42.50
CA ASP A 172 -18.24 -18.16 -43.81
C ASP A 172 -19.67 -17.55 -43.87
N PRO A 173 -20.00 -16.77 -44.94
CA PRO A 173 -20.30 -17.36 -46.24
C PRO A 173 -19.58 -16.72 -47.45
N GLU A 174 -19.65 -17.44 -48.56
CA GLU A 174 -19.14 -17.13 -49.89
C GLU A 174 -19.64 -15.78 -50.46
N PHE A 175 -18.84 -15.15 -51.32
CA PHE A 175 -19.34 -14.19 -52.31
C PHE A 175 -18.63 -14.42 -53.66
N ALA A 176 -19.33 -15.07 -54.60
CA ALA A 176 -18.86 -15.31 -55.96
C ALA A 176 -19.08 -14.07 -56.86
N GLY A 177 -18.28 -13.92 -57.92
CA GLY A 177 -18.36 -12.73 -58.79
C GLY A 177 -17.25 -12.58 -59.84
N GLU A 178 -17.37 -13.33 -60.94
CA GLU A 178 -16.93 -13.04 -62.31
C GLU A 178 -17.60 -11.74 -62.85
N GLU A 179 -17.18 -11.01 -63.90
CA GLU A 179 -16.18 -11.06 -65.00
C GLU A 179 -16.03 -9.56 -65.47
N ASP A 180 -15.10 -9.01 -66.27
CA ASP A 180 -13.92 -9.42 -67.06
C ASP A 180 -13.11 -8.12 -67.45
N LEU A 181 -12.11 -8.20 -68.34
CA LEU A 181 -11.51 -7.15 -69.22
C LEU A 181 -10.50 -6.15 -68.60
N GLU A 182 -9.63 -5.47 -69.38
CA GLU A 182 -8.80 -5.78 -70.57
C GLU A 182 -7.89 -4.55 -70.87
N ALA A 183 -6.64 -4.76 -71.33
CA ALA A 183 -5.71 -3.73 -71.89
C ALA A 183 -5.23 -2.61 -70.93
N ALA A 184 -4.15 -1.85 -71.23
CA ALA A 184 -3.31 -1.79 -72.44
C ALA A 184 -1.81 -1.56 -72.11
N GLU A 185 -0.95 -1.98 -73.05
CA GLU A 185 0.48 -1.64 -73.29
C GLU A 185 1.43 -1.39 -72.09
#